data_AF-A0A8C6R500-F1
#
_entry.id   AF-A0A8C6R500-F1
#
_cell.length_a   1.000
_cell.length_b   1.000
_cell.length_c   1.000
_cell.angle_alpha   90.00
_cell.angle_beta   90.00
_cell.angle_gamma   90.00
#
_symmetry.space_group_name_H-M   'P 1'
#
loop_
_entity.id
_entity.type
_entity.pdbx_description
1 polymer ?
#
loop_
_entity_poly.entity_id
_entity_poly.type
_entity_poly.pdbx_seq_one_letter_code
_entity_poly.pdbx_strand_id
1 'polypeptide(L)'
;VAILLYLTHKYKVPDYWYPQDLQARAHVDEYLAWQHTTLRRSCLRALWHKVMFPVFLGEQIPPDVLAATLAELDANLQLLEHKFLQDKAFLTGSHISPADLVAITELIH
;
A
#
# COMPACT_ATOMS: atom_id res chain seq x y z
N VAL A 1 3.79 -7.74 6.53
CA VAL A 1 4.10 -6.92 7.73
C VAL A 1 5.04 -7.62 8.71
N ALA A 2 4.67 -8.75 9.33
CA ALA A 2 5.47 -9.36 10.41
C ALA A 2 6.97 -9.62 10.08
N ILE A 3 7.26 -10.11 8.88
CA ILE A 3 8.66 -10.35 8.43
C ILE A 3 9.45 -9.03 8.40
N LEU A 4 8.87 -7.94 7.89
CA LEU A 4 9.55 -6.64 7.85
C LEU A 4 9.91 -6.17 9.25
N LEU A 5 8.95 -6.21 10.19
CA LEU A 5 9.19 -5.81 11.59
C LEU A 5 10.21 -6.71 12.29
N TYR A 6 10.20 -8.02 12.03
CA TYR A 6 11.23 -8.91 12.55
C TYR A 6 12.63 -8.51 12.05
N LEU A 7 12.77 -8.19 10.77
CA LEU A 7 14.04 -7.78 10.18
C LEU A 7 14.52 -6.44 10.74
N THR A 8 13.63 -5.46 10.91
CA THR A 8 14.00 -4.16 11.49
C THR A 8 14.56 -4.33 12.90
N HIS A 9 13.91 -5.14 13.73
CA HIS A 9 14.35 -5.42 15.10
C HIS A 9 15.64 -6.26 15.16
N LYS A 10 15.74 -7.32 14.35
CA LYS A 10 16.89 -8.24 14.38
C LYS A 10 18.18 -7.58 13.91
N TYR A 11 18.10 -6.80 12.83
CA TYR A 11 19.28 -6.26 12.16
C TYR A 11 19.63 -4.83 12.59
N LYS A 12 18.88 -4.24 13.53
CA LYS A 12 19.13 -2.88 14.05
C LYS A 12 19.31 -1.86 12.93
N VAL A 13 18.34 -1.85 12.01
CA VAL A 13 18.31 -0.90 10.89
C VAL A 13 18.18 0.54 11.39
N PRO A 14 18.47 1.55 10.55
CA PRO A 14 18.27 2.96 10.92
C PRO A 14 16.85 3.25 11.46
N ASP A 15 16.75 4.13 12.46
CA ASP A 15 15.52 4.37 13.23
C ASP A 15 14.32 4.81 12.37
N TYR A 16 14.56 5.52 11.27
CA TYR A 16 13.50 5.95 10.35
C TYR A 16 12.68 4.79 9.77
N TRP A 17 13.25 3.58 9.69
CA TRP A 17 12.51 2.39 9.26
C TRP A 17 11.49 1.90 10.28
N TYR A 18 11.64 2.18 11.57
CA TYR A 18 10.60 1.85 12.54
C TYR A 18 10.81 2.71 13.78
N PRO A 19 10.33 3.96 13.75
CA PRO A 19 10.70 4.98 14.72
C PRO A 19 10.50 4.54 16.17
N GLN A 20 11.36 5.01 17.06
CA GLN A 20 11.18 4.84 18.51
C GLN A 20 10.13 5.77 19.11
N ASP A 21 9.93 6.93 18.49
CA ASP A 21 8.84 7.81 18.85
C ASP A 21 7.49 7.10 18.69
N LEU A 22 6.67 7.17 19.75
CA LEU A 22 5.43 6.40 19.85
C LEU A 22 4.39 6.85 18.81
N GLN A 23 4.32 8.14 18.50
CA GLN A 23 3.34 8.66 17.55
C GLN A 23 3.78 8.34 16.11
N ALA A 24 5.05 8.55 15.78
CA ALA A 24 5.60 8.18 14.47
C ALA A 24 5.46 6.68 14.19
N ARG A 25 5.72 5.83 15.20
CA ARG A 25 5.48 4.39 15.09
C ARG A 25 4.00 4.07 14.88
N ALA A 26 3.10 4.71 15.62
CA ALA A 26 1.66 4.51 15.45
C ALA A 26 1.18 4.86 14.04
N HIS A 27 1.76 5.89 13.39
CA HIS A 27 1.44 6.20 11.99
C HIS A 27 1.92 5.12 11.01
N VAL A 28 3.09 4.52 11.24
CA VAL A 28 3.55 3.36 10.48
C VAL A 28 2.60 2.19 10.65
N ASP A 29 2.24 1.86 11.89
CA ASP A 29 1.33 0.76 12.21
C ASP A 29 -0.07 0.97 11.62
N GLU A 30 -0.59 2.21 11.68
CA GLU A 30 -1.88 2.59 11.08
C GLU A 30 -1.91 2.26 9.59
N TYR A 31 -0.89 2.67 8.84
CA TYR A 31 -0.81 2.37 7.41
C TYR A 31 -0.69 0.85 7.16
N LEU A 32 0.21 0.18 7.87
CA LEU A 32 0.46 -1.25 7.69
C LEU A 32 -0.77 -2.11 8.01
N ALA A 33 -1.60 -1.68 8.96
CA ALA A 33 -2.88 -2.30 9.25
C ALA A 33 -3.93 -1.98 8.16
N TRP A 34 -4.03 -0.70 7.76
CA TRP A 34 -5.02 -0.23 6.79
C TRP A 34 -4.88 -0.90 5.42
N GLN A 35 -3.66 -0.95 4.85
CA GLN A 35 -3.46 -1.44 3.47
C GLN A 35 -3.98 -2.85 3.23
N HIS A 36 -4.04 -3.71 4.26
CA HIS A 36 -4.34 -5.13 4.11
C HIS A 36 -5.71 -5.40 3.52
N THR A 37 -6.68 -4.53 3.79
CA THR A 37 -8.06 -4.64 3.35
C THR A 37 -8.48 -3.54 2.37
N THR A 38 -7.60 -2.58 2.07
CA THR A 38 -7.84 -1.47 1.14
C THR A 38 -6.89 -1.54 -0.05
N LEU A 39 -5.77 -0.79 -0.03
CA LEU A 39 -4.89 -0.55 -1.18
C LEU A 39 -4.38 -1.85 -1.80
N ARG A 40 -3.89 -2.78 -0.97
CA ARG A 40 -3.43 -4.09 -1.43
C ARG A 40 -4.49 -4.86 -2.21
N ARG A 41 -5.74 -4.81 -1.74
CA ARG A 41 -6.87 -5.48 -2.39
C ARG A 41 -7.18 -4.82 -3.71
N SER A 42 -7.32 -3.48 -3.74
CA SER A 42 -7.66 -2.77 -4.98
C SER A 42 -6.58 -2.91 -6.05
N CYS A 43 -5.30 -2.79 -5.69
CA CYS A 43 -4.20 -2.96 -6.64
C CYS A 43 -4.14 -4.38 -7.21
N LEU A 44 -4.27 -5.40 -6.36
CA LEU A 44 -4.30 -6.79 -6.82
C LEU A 44 -5.48 -7.04 -7.77
N ARG A 45 -6.68 -6.56 -7.43
CA ARG A 45 -7.86 -6.71 -8.30
C ARG A 45 -7.66 -6.00 -9.64
N ALA A 46 -7.09 -4.80 -9.65
CA ALA A 46 -6.81 -4.06 -10.88
C ALA A 46 -5.83 -4.82 -11.79
N LEU A 47 -4.71 -5.32 -11.24
CA LEU A 47 -3.76 -6.15 -11.99
C LEU A 47 -4.44 -7.40 -12.56
N TRP A 48 -5.22 -8.11 -11.75
CA TRP A 48 -5.87 -9.33 -12.19
C TRP A 48 -6.90 -9.09 -13.27
N HIS A 49 -7.80 -8.11 -13.06
CA HIS A 49 -8.87 -7.83 -14.00
C HIS A 49 -8.38 -7.22 -15.31
N LYS A 50 -7.31 -6.42 -15.27
CA LYS A 50 -6.80 -5.71 -16.45
C LYS A 50 -5.76 -6.53 -17.23
N VAL A 51 -4.99 -7.39 -16.57
CA VAL A 51 -3.85 -8.09 -17.18
C VAL A 51 -3.95 -9.61 -16.99
N MET A 52 -4.00 -10.12 -15.76
CA MET A 52 -3.84 -11.56 -15.55
C MET A 52 -4.97 -12.38 -16.19
N PHE A 53 -6.23 -12.02 -15.98
CA PHE A 53 -7.35 -12.72 -16.60
C PHE A 53 -7.33 -12.61 -18.13
N PRO A 54 -7.32 -11.39 -18.73
CA PRO A 54 -7.44 -11.28 -20.19
C PRO A 54 -6.19 -11.73 -20.95
N VAL A 55 -4.98 -11.45 -20.44
CA VAL A 55 -3.73 -11.69 -21.17
C VAL A 55 -3.14 -13.07 -20.86
N PHE A 56 -3.14 -13.48 -19.59
CA PHE A 56 -2.47 -14.72 -19.17
C PHE A 56 -3.41 -15.92 -19.17
N LEU A 57 -4.66 -15.75 -18.70
CA LEU A 57 -5.65 -16.83 -18.63
C LEU A 57 -6.60 -16.87 -19.84
N GLY A 58 -6.68 -15.78 -20.62
CA GLY A 58 -7.61 -15.65 -21.75
C GLY A 58 -9.07 -15.45 -21.34
N GLU A 59 -9.33 -15.18 -20.06
CA GLU A 59 -10.66 -14.95 -19.50
C GLU A 59 -11.02 -13.47 -19.57
N GLN A 60 -12.15 -13.14 -20.21
CA GLN A 60 -12.59 -11.77 -20.35
C GLN A 60 -13.32 -11.29 -19.10
N ILE A 61 -13.01 -10.08 -18.65
CA ILE A 61 -13.68 -9.43 -17.53
C ILE A 61 -14.79 -8.51 -18.07
N PRO A 62 -16.01 -8.59 -17.52
CA PRO A 62 -17.08 -7.68 -17.90
C PRO A 62 -16.66 -6.20 -17.71
N PRO A 63 -16.95 -5.30 -18.67
CA PRO A 63 -16.51 -3.90 -18.59
C PRO A 63 -16.99 -3.16 -17.34
N ASP A 64 -18.20 -3.48 -16.85
CA ASP A 64 -18.78 -2.93 -15.62
C ASP A 64 -18.01 -3.37 -14.37
N VAL A 65 -17.55 -4.63 -14.31
CA VAL A 65 -16.72 -5.16 -13.22
C VAL A 65 -15.35 -4.49 -13.22
N LEU A 66 -14.75 -4.29 -14.40
CA LEU A 66 -13.48 -3.58 -14.51
C LEU A 66 -13.64 -2.11 -14.08
N ALA A 67 -14.68 -1.42 -14.54
CA ALA A 67 -14.95 -0.04 -14.15
C ALA A 67 -15.13 0.11 -12.64
N ALA A 68 -15.90 -0.78 -11.99
CA ALA A 68 -16.07 -0.78 -10.54
C ALA A 68 -14.74 -1.03 -9.80
N THR A 69 -13.88 -1.90 -10.34
CA THR A 69 -12.55 -2.17 -9.76
C THR A 69 -11.64 -0.96 -9.84
N LEU A 70 -11.65 -0.24 -10.97
CA LEU A 70 -10.85 0.97 -11.15
C LEU A 70 -11.37 2.12 -10.29
N ALA A 71 -12.68 2.23 -10.09
CA ALA A 71 -13.27 3.21 -9.18
C ALA A 71 -12.91 2.92 -7.71
N GLU A 72 -12.91 1.64 -7.29
CA GLU A 72 -12.44 1.24 -5.95
C GLU A 72 -10.94 1.60 -5.76
N LEU A 73 -10.11 1.36 -6.78
CA LEU A 73 -8.70 1.74 -6.76
C LEU A 73 -8.54 3.27 -6.63
N ASP A 74 -9.24 4.05 -7.45
CA ASP A 74 -9.17 5.51 -7.42
C ASP A 74 -9.55 6.07 -6.03
N ALA A 75 -10.62 5.55 -5.42
CA ALA A 75 -11.01 5.93 -4.06
C ALA A 75 -9.92 5.60 -3.01
N ASN A 76 -9.26 4.45 -3.12
CA ASN A 76 -8.16 4.09 -2.22
C ASN A 76 -6.89 4.94 -2.46
N LEU A 77 -6.63 5.35 -3.71
CA LEU A 77 -5.53 6.28 -4.03
C LEU A 77 -5.80 7.67 -3.45
N GLN A 78 -7.04 8.17 -3.56
CA GLN A 78 -7.44 9.42 -2.92
C GLN A 78 -7.31 9.34 -1.39
N LEU A 79 -7.61 8.19 -0.77
CA LEU A 79 -7.36 8.00 0.66
C LEU A 79 -5.87 7.94 0.98
N LEU A 80 -5.05 7.28 0.15
CA LEU A 80 -3.60 7.26 0.31
C LEU A 80 -3.04 8.69 0.31
N GLU A 81 -3.46 9.50 -0.66
CA GLU A 81 -3.04 10.89 -0.81
C GLU A 81 -3.55 11.77 0.34
N HIS A 82 -4.86 11.81 0.60
CA HIS A 82 -5.43 12.77 1.55
C HIS A 82 -5.29 12.37 3.03
N LYS A 83 -5.25 11.06 3.34
CA LYS A 83 -5.13 10.60 4.74
C LYS A 83 -3.67 10.39 5.13
N PHE A 84 -2.89 9.72 4.29
CA PHE A 84 -1.54 9.29 4.66
C PHE A 84 -0.47 10.27 4.16
N LEU A 85 -0.39 10.53 2.85
CA LEU A 85 0.68 11.39 2.30
C LEU A 85 0.51 12.86 2.72
N GLN A 86 -0.65 13.44 2.46
CA GLN A 86 -0.94 14.87 2.64
C GLN A 86 0.15 15.73 1.99
N ASP A 87 0.57 16.81 2.64
CA ASP A 87 1.69 17.66 2.20
C ASP A 87 3.06 17.19 2.73
N LYS A 88 3.17 15.93 3.19
CA LYS A 88 4.43 15.39 3.75
C LYS A 88 5.32 14.81 2.66
N ALA A 89 6.61 14.67 2.96
CA ALA A 89 7.57 14.03 2.04
C ALA A 89 7.33 12.53 1.88
N PHE A 90 6.86 11.85 2.94
CA PHE A 90 6.58 10.42 3.00
C PHE A 90 5.29 10.17 3.79
N LEU A 91 4.71 8.97 3.67
CA LEU A 91 3.40 8.62 4.25
C LEU A 91 3.32 8.85 5.77
N THR A 92 4.43 8.69 6.47
CA THR A 92 4.48 8.76 7.94
C THR A 92 5.34 9.91 8.47
N GLY A 93 5.93 10.75 7.60
CA GLY A 93 6.74 11.88 8.04
C GLY A 93 7.71 12.41 6.98
N SER A 94 8.89 12.82 7.44
CA SER A 94 9.95 13.43 6.60
C SER A 94 10.96 12.42 6.03
N HIS A 95 10.89 11.16 6.45
CA HIS A 95 11.78 10.09 6.00
C HIS A 95 10.97 8.88 5.57
N ILE A 96 11.55 8.07 4.67
CA ILE A 96 10.96 6.81 4.23
C ILE A 96 10.75 5.85 5.41
N SER A 97 9.69 5.06 5.35
CA SER A 97 9.34 4.04 6.33
C SER A 97 8.83 2.75 5.64
N PRO A 98 8.53 1.67 6.38
CA PRO A 98 7.95 0.46 5.83
C PRO A 98 6.56 0.71 5.23
N ALA A 99 5.86 1.75 5.69
CA ALA A 99 4.61 2.17 5.08
C ALA A 99 4.82 2.53 3.61
N ASP A 100 5.81 3.38 3.32
CA ASP A 100 6.16 3.80 1.97
C ASP A 100 6.62 2.63 1.11
N LEU A 101 7.45 1.75 1.66
CA LEU A 101 7.94 0.57 0.97
C LEU A 101 6.79 -0.38 0.57
N VAL A 102 5.86 -0.62 1.48
CA VAL A 102 4.68 -1.46 1.20
C VAL A 102 3.78 -0.79 0.17
N ALA A 103 3.49 0.51 0.33
CA ALA A 103 2.67 1.28 -0.60
C ALA A 103 3.20 1.22 -2.03
N ILE A 104 4.49 1.54 -2.22
CA ILE A 104 5.05 1.61 -3.57
C ILE A 104 5.10 0.25 -4.25
N THR A 105 5.33 -0.84 -3.49
CA THR A 105 5.26 -2.20 -4.05
C THR A 105 3.85 -2.60 -4.47
N GLU A 106 2.82 -2.07 -3.82
CA GLU A 106 1.43 -2.31 -4.21
C GLU A 106 1.04 -1.51 -5.47
N LEU A 107 1.66 -0.35 -5.69
CA LEU A 107 1.34 0.56 -6.80
C LEU A 107 2.05 0.23 -8.12
N ILE A 108 3.20 -0.45 -8.10
CA ILE A 108 4.06 -0.69 -9.29
C ILE A 108 3.57 -1.86 -10.19
N HIS A 109 2.40 -2.42 -9.92
CA HIS A 109 1.85 -3.54 -10.68
C HIS A 109 1.24 -3.18 -12.06
#